data_AF-A0A833GLB8-F1
#
_entry.id   AF-A0A833GLB8-F1
#
_cell.length_a   1.000
_cell.length_b   1.000
_cell.length_c   1.000
_cell.angle_alpha   90.00
_cell.angle_beta   90.00
_cell.angle_gamma   90.00
#
_symmetry.space_group_name_H-M   'P 1'
#
loop_
_entity.id
_entity.type
_entity.pdbx_description
1 polymer ?
#
loop_
_entity_poly.entity_id
_entity_poly.type
_entity_poly.pdbx_seq_one_letter_code
_entity_poly.pdbx_strand_id
1 'polypeptide(L)'
;MNAKQKDSSHISPDPDLPEITDDWIAGADLYHGEKLVRRGRPKLATPRQLLSLRLPPQVIERWKASGPGWQTRMAEALEKTAPKARAAG
;
A
#
# COMPACT_ATOMS: atom_id res chain seq x y z
N MET A 1 8.61 -2.89 -7.32
CA MET A 1 8.53 -1.55 -6.72
C MET A 1 9.91 -1.24 -6.18
N ASN A 2 10.53 -0.14 -6.60
CA ASN A 2 11.92 0.15 -6.25
C ASN A 2 11.93 1.43 -5.40
N ALA A 3 12.06 1.28 -4.08
CA ALA A 3 12.25 2.41 -3.19
C ALA A 3 13.75 2.72 -3.17
N LYS A 4 14.15 3.93 -3.59
CA LYS A 4 15.52 4.43 -3.38
C LYS A 4 15.81 4.40 -1.88
N GLN A 5 16.80 3.60 -1.46
CA GLN A 5 17.34 3.71 -0.11
C GLN A 5 17.93 5.11 0.04
N LYS A 6 17.50 5.82 1.08
CA LYS A 6 18.17 7.04 1.52
C LYS A 6 19.33 6.57 2.39
N ASP A 7 20.54 7.05 2.08
CA ASP A 7 21.73 6.80 2.89
C ASP A 7 21.49 7.35 4.31
N SER A 8 21.17 6.47 5.24
CA SER A 8 21.13 6.81 6.66
C SER A 8 22.56 6.80 7.20
N SER A 9 22.94 7.87 7.91
CA SER A 9 24.24 7.99 8.57
C SER A 9 24.49 6.82 9.51
N HIS A 10 25.71 6.29 9.52
CA HIS A 10 26.13 5.24 10.44
C HIS A 10 26.09 5.75 11.88
N ILE A 11 25.22 5.17 12.71
CA ILE A 11 25.14 5.48 14.14
C ILE A 11 26.06 4.50 14.86
N SER A 12 27.08 5.02 15.54
CA SER A 12 27.96 4.19 16.38
C SER A 12 27.17 3.64 17.58
N PRO A 13 27.36 2.37 17.97
CA PRO A 13 26.72 1.83 19.17
C PRO A 13 27.24 2.59 20.39
N ASP A 14 26.35 3.25 21.11
CA ASP A 14 26.68 3.84 22.41
C ASP A 14 26.68 2.70 23.46
N PRO A 15 27.80 2.50 24.19
CA PRO A 15 27.97 1.38 25.13
C PRO A 15 27.03 1.46 26.35
N ASP A 16 26.34 2.57 26.57
CA ASP A 16 25.41 2.77 27.70
C ASP A 16 23.94 2.50 27.32
N LEU A 17 23.68 1.94 26.13
CA LEU A 17 22.31 1.57 25.75
C LEU A 17 21.82 0.37 26.58
N PRO A 18 20.60 0.43 27.15
CA PRO A 18 20.01 -0.73 27.80
C PRO A 18 19.79 -1.86 26.78
N GLU A 19 19.99 -3.10 27.22
CA GLU A 19 19.71 -4.26 26.39
C GLU A 19 18.22 -4.36 26.06
N ILE A 20 17.93 -4.67 24.81
CA ILE A 20 16.58 -4.93 24.32
C ILE A 20 16.13 -6.31 24.81
N THR A 21 15.47 -6.33 25.98
CA THR A 21 14.95 -7.57 26.60
C THR A 21 13.56 -7.94 26.06
N ASP A 22 13.19 -9.22 26.16
CA ASP A 22 11.87 -9.70 25.73
C ASP A 22 10.71 -9.03 26.49
N ASP A 23 10.89 -8.74 27.79
CA ASP A 23 9.92 -8.01 28.59
C ASP A 23 9.73 -6.56 28.10
N TRP A 24 10.83 -5.91 27.69
CA TRP A 24 10.78 -4.57 27.11
C TRP A 24 10.07 -4.56 25.76
N ILE A 25 10.30 -5.58 24.93
CA ILE A 25 9.58 -5.77 23.66
C ILE A 25 8.09 -6.02 23.93
N ALA A 26 7.75 -6.85 24.92
CA ALA A 26 6.37 -7.18 25.26
C ALA A 26 5.57 -5.95 25.72
N GLY A 27 6.21 -5.02 26.44
CA GLY A 27 5.61 -3.75 26.87
C GLY A 27 5.59 -2.65 25.81
N ALA A 28 6.21 -2.84 24.64
CA ALA A 28 6.33 -1.81 23.60
C ALA A 28 5.03 -1.54 22.83
N ASP A 29 4.00 -2.38 23.05
CA ASP A 29 2.68 -2.22 22.46
C ASP A 29 1.93 -1.00 23.05
N LEU A 30 1.45 -0.11 22.17
CA LEU A 30 0.66 1.05 22.57
C LEU A 30 -0.82 0.68 22.66
N TYR A 31 -1.42 0.80 23.85
CA TYR A 31 -2.85 0.58 24.07
C TYR A 31 -3.59 1.91 24.28
N HIS A 32 -4.83 1.98 23.79
CA HIS A 32 -5.79 3.05 24.13
C HIS A 32 -7.02 2.39 24.75
N GLY A 33 -7.14 2.45 26.09
CA GLY A 33 -8.06 1.60 26.84
C GLY A 33 -7.67 0.12 26.68
N GLU A 34 -8.64 -0.75 26.39
CA GLU A 34 -8.40 -2.18 26.14
C GLU A 34 -7.94 -2.48 24.70
N LYS A 35 -7.80 -1.46 23.83
CA LYS A 35 -7.55 -1.65 22.40
C LYS A 35 -6.08 -1.40 22.05
N LEU A 36 -5.44 -2.43 21.48
CA LEU A 36 -4.11 -2.30 20.88
C LEU A 36 -4.14 -1.33 19.69
N VAL A 37 -3.38 -0.24 19.76
CA VAL A 37 -3.21 0.75 18.70
C VAL A 37 -2.27 0.16 17.65
N ARG A 38 -2.84 -0.47 16.62
CA ARG A 38 -2.06 -0.92 15.47
C ARG A 38 -1.46 0.27 14.73
N ARG A 39 -0.14 0.41 14.80
CA ARG A 39 0.62 1.42 14.05
C ARG A 39 0.51 1.12 12.55
N GLY A 40 0.16 2.14 11.74
CA GLY A 40 0.04 2.01 10.28
C GLY A 40 -0.96 3.01 9.69
N ARG A 41 -0.95 3.16 8.36
CA ARG A 41 -1.97 3.97 7.66
C ARG A 41 -3.35 3.38 7.96
N PRO A 42 -4.35 4.20 8.33
CA PRO A 42 -5.72 3.70 8.54
C PRO A 42 -6.19 2.91 7.31
N LYS A 43 -6.86 1.78 7.56
CA LYS A 43 -7.42 0.94 6.51
C LYS A 43 -8.46 1.76 5.74
N LEU A 44 -8.30 1.86 4.42
CA LEU A 44 -9.31 2.49 3.57
C LEU A 44 -10.62 1.71 3.66
N ALA A 45 -11.75 2.41 3.75
CA ALA A 45 -13.08 1.80 3.77
C ALA A 45 -13.37 1.00 2.48
N THR A 46 -12.90 1.50 1.33
CA THR A 46 -13.08 0.87 0.03
C THR A 46 -11.75 0.82 -0.72
N PRO A 47 -10.89 -0.17 -0.43
CA PRO A 47 -9.62 -0.31 -1.12
C PRO A 47 -9.83 -0.77 -2.56
N ARG A 48 -8.99 -0.30 -3.49
CA ARG A 48 -8.92 -0.86 -4.84
C ARG A 48 -8.54 -2.34 -4.74
N GLN A 49 -9.31 -3.20 -5.41
CA GLN A 49 -9.01 -4.63 -5.46
C GLN A 49 -8.01 -4.92 -6.57
N LEU A 50 -7.03 -5.76 -6.27
CA LEU A 50 -6.09 -6.26 -7.27
C LEU A 50 -6.78 -7.34 -8.10
N LEU A 51 -7.00 -7.07 -9.38
CA LEU A 51 -7.55 -8.04 -10.34
C LEU A 51 -6.46 -8.46 -11.33
N SER A 52 -6.30 -9.77 -11.54
CA SER A 52 -5.48 -10.31 -12.62
C SER A 52 -6.34 -10.46 -13.87
N LEU A 53 -6.16 -9.58 -14.85
CA LEU A 53 -6.90 -9.52 -16.12
C LEU A 53 -5.90 -9.60 -17.28
N ARG A 54 -6.24 -10.35 -18.33
CA ARG A 54 -5.45 -10.41 -19.58
C ARG A 54 -6.00 -9.36 -20.56
N LEU A 55 -5.13 -8.46 -21.00
CA LEU A 55 -5.42 -7.47 -22.04
C LEU A 55 -4.51 -7.69 -23.25
N PRO A 56 -4.95 -7.32 -24.46
CA PRO A 56 -4.07 -7.30 -25.62
C PRO A 56 -2.85 -6.39 -25.39
N PRO A 57 -1.65 -6.78 -25.85
CA PRO A 57 -0.41 -6.06 -25.57
C PRO A 57 -0.44 -4.60 -26.06
N GLN A 58 -1.04 -4.36 -27.24
CA GLN A 58 -1.17 -3.04 -27.83
C GLN A 58 -1.98 -2.05 -26.97
N VAL A 59 -2.93 -2.56 -26.17
CA VAL A 59 -3.70 -1.72 -25.24
C VAL A 59 -2.81 -1.29 -24.09
N ILE A 60 -2.06 -2.24 -23.51
CA ILE A 60 -1.14 -1.98 -22.40
C ILE A 60 -0.07 -0.97 -22.82
N GLU A 61 0.49 -1.13 -24.02
CA GLU A 61 1.50 -0.21 -24.57
C GLU A 61 0.97 1.20 -24.73
N ARG A 62 -0.22 1.38 -25.31
CA ARG A 62 -0.86 2.71 -25.44
C ARG A 62 -1.06 3.37 -24.09
N TRP A 63 -1.53 2.62 -23.10
CA TRP A 63 -1.70 3.16 -21.75
C TRP A 63 -0.35 3.49 -21.11
N LYS A 64 0.64 2.61 -21.17
CA LYS A 64 2.00 2.90 -20.64
C LYS A 64 2.61 4.13 -21.29
N ALA A 65 2.42 4.32 -22.60
CA ALA A 65 2.91 5.47 -23.35
C ALA A 65 2.26 6.79 -22.90
N SER A 66 1.08 6.76 -22.25
CA SER A 66 0.47 7.95 -21.65
C SER A 66 1.26 8.49 -20.44
N GLY A 67 2.26 7.76 -19.95
CA GLY A 67 3.16 8.18 -18.89
C GLY A 67 2.77 7.71 -17.48
N PRO A 68 3.43 8.25 -16.43
CA PRO A 68 3.16 7.87 -15.05
C PRO A 68 1.68 8.01 -14.68
N GLY A 69 1.17 7.07 -13.88
CA GLY A 69 -0.24 7.07 -13.46
C GLY A 69 -1.21 6.48 -14.48
N TRP A 70 -0.74 5.88 -15.57
CA TRP A 70 -1.59 5.26 -16.59
C TRP A 70 -2.58 4.22 -16.04
N GLN A 71 -2.20 3.45 -15.00
CA GLN A 71 -3.10 2.50 -14.35
C GLN A 71 -4.28 3.18 -13.66
N THR A 72 -4.05 4.34 -13.04
CA THR A 72 -5.11 5.13 -12.41
C THR A 72 -6.05 5.69 -13.47
N ARG A 73 -5.53 6.25 -14.56
CA ARG A 73 -6.37 6.73 -15.68
C ARG A 73 -7.17 5.60 -16.34
N MET A 74 -6.57 4.41 -16.46
CA MET A 74 -7.27 3.23 -16.97
C MET A 74 -8.42 2.83 -16.04
N ALA A 75 -8.20 2.83 -14.71
CA ALA A 75 -9.24 2.54 -13.74
C ALA A 75 -10.40 3.55 -13.80
N GLU A 76 -10.10 4.85 -13.89
CA GLU A 76 -11.11 5.90 -14.04
C GLU A 76 -11.91 5.75 -15.34
N ALA A 77 -11.27 5.35 -16.43
CA ALA A 77 -11.96 5.09 -17.70
C ALA A 77 -12.93 3.91 -17.57
N LEU A 78 -12.51 2.82 -16.92
CA LEU A 78 -13.35 1.65 -16.69
C LEU A 78 -14.57 1.98 -15.81
N GLU A 79 -14.40 2.85 -14.81
CA GLU A 79 -15.50 3.32 -13.97
C GLU A 79 -16.53 4.15 -14.75
N LYS A 80 -16.06 5.05 -15.62
CA LYS A 80 -16.94 5.87 -16.48
C LYS A 80 -17.70 5.05 -17.51
N THR A 81 -17.10 3.97 -18.01
CA THR A 81 -17.71 3.09 -19.02
C THR A 81 -18.33 1.84 -18.41
N ALA A 82 -18.49 1.78 -17.08
CA ALA A 82 -19.02 0.61 -16.42
C ALA A 82 -20.41 0.26 -17.00
N PRO A 83 -20.66 -1.02 -17.33
CA PRO A 83 -21.95 -1.41 -17.89
C PRO A 83 -23.06 -1.08 -16.89
N LYS A 84 -24.19 -0.56 -17.38
CA LYS A 84 -25.40 -0.48 -16.57
C LYS A 84 -25.74 -1.90 -16.11
N ALA A 85 -26.10 -2.05 -14.83
CA ALA A 85 -26.51 -3.33 -14.28
C ALA A 85 -27.51 -3.96 -15.25
N ARG A 86 -27.16 -5.15 -15.78
CA ARG A 86 -28.14 -5.90 -16.56
C ARG A 86 -29.25 -6.27 -15.58
N ALA A 87 -30.47 -5.79 -15.84
CA ALA A 87 -31.63 -6.24 -15.08
C ALA A 87 -31.61 -7.77 -15.12
N ALA A 88 -31.54 -8.39 -13.95
CA ALA A 88 -31.66 -9.83 -13.83
C ALA A 88 -33.02 -10.22 -14.44
N GLY A 89 -32.97 -11.02 -15.51
CA GLY A 89 -34.15 -11.70 -16.03
C GLY A 89 -34.46 -12.94 -15.20
#